data_AF-A0A8K0T5D6-F1
#
_entry.id   AF-A0A8K0T5D6-F1
#
_cell.length_a   1.000
_cell.length_b   1.000
_cell.length_c   1.000
_cell.angle_alpha   90.00
_cell.angle_beta   90.00
_cell.angle_gamma   90.00
#
_symmetry.space_group_name_H-M   'P 1'
#
loop_
_entity.id
_entity.type
_entity.pdbx_description
1 polymer ?
#
loop_
_entity_poly.entity_id
_entity_poly.type
_entity_poly.pdbx_seq_one_letter_code
_entity_poly.pdbx_strand_id
1 'polypeptide(L)'
;MSKKDQIVKLIVGAGQASPSPPVGPALGSKGVKSMDFCKEFNARTANFITGTPMPCRVVVRPDRSFHFDIRTPQTSWLLLNAVEAPLGKKGKRMGSSTPGHKTIGTLSLKHIYEIAKIKQSELRLSGLSLEGLCRSIIYQAKSIGINVVA
;
A
#
# COMPACT_ATOMS: atom_id res chain seq x y z
N MET A 1 12.36 -25.81 -21.79
CA MET A 1 11.37 -24.79 -21.39
C MET A 1 11.96 -23.93 -20.28
N SER A 2 12.34 -22.67 -20.59
CA SER A 2 12.90 -21.76 -19.58
C SER A 2 11.84 -21.45 -18.52
N LYS A 3 12.13 -21.77 -17.26
CA LYS A 3 11.23 -21.48 -16.12
C LYS A 3 10.99 -19.97 -16.07
N LYS A 4 9.73 -19.54 -16.06
CA LYS A 4 9.35 -18.12 -15.95
C LYS A 4 9.36 -17.65 -14.50
N ASP A 5 9.71 -16.40 -14.29
CA ASP A 5 9.60 -15.73 -13.00
C ASP A 5 8.15 -15.71 -12.50
N GLN A 6 7.96 -15.99 -11.21
CA GLN A 6 6.65 -15.94 -10.56
C GLN A 6 6.52 -14.66 -9.75
N ILE A 7 5.39 -13.97 -9.88
CA ILE A 7 5.13 -12.72 -9.17
C ILE A 7 4.09 -12.98 -8.08
N VAL A 8 4.45 -12.70 -6.83
CA VAL A 8 3.55 -12.77 -5.68
C VAL A 8 3.28 -11.34 -5.19
N LYS A 9 2.00 -10.99 -5.05
CA LYS A 9 1.57 -9.69 -4.51
C LYS A 9 1.12 -9.91 -3.07
N LEU A 10 1.74 -9.20 -2.14
CA LEU A 10 1.48 -9.31 -0.70
C LEU A 10 1.11 -7.92 -0.16
N ILE A 11 0.33 -7.89 0.92
CA ILE A 11 0.12 -6.69 1.73
C ILE A 11 0.54 -7.04 3.14
N VAL A 12 1.54 -6.33 3.66
CA VAL A 12 2.13 -6.59 4.97
C VAL A 12 2.19 -5.29 5.75
N GLY A 13 1.93 -5.34 7.05
CA GLY A 13 2.08 -4.18 7.92
C GLY A 13 3.56 -3.81 8.08
N ALA A 14 3.88 -2.52 7.96
CA ALA A 14 5.23 -2.00 8.21
C ALA A 14 5.73 -2.45 9.59
N GLY A 15 6.97 -2.97 9.66
CA GLY A 15 7.58 -3.49 10.88
C GLY A 15 6.93 -4.74 11.49
N GLN A 16 5.90 -5.31 10.86
CA GLN A 16 5.13 -6.46 11.37
C GLN A 16 5.20 -7.69 10.45
N ALA A 17 6.20 -7.79 9.58
CA ALA A 17 6.39 -8.99 8.78
C ALA A 17 6.80 -10.16 9.68
N SER A 18 6.03 -11.25 9.60
CA SER A 18 6.28 -12.50 10.31
C SER A 18 5.99 -13.68 9.37
N PRO A 19 6.60 -14.86 9.58
CA PRO A 19 6.35 -16.07 8.78
C PRO A 19 4.93 -16.66 8.99
N SER A 20 4.05 -15.96 9.69
CA SER A 20 2.65 -16.34 9.89
C SER A 20 1.80 -16.12 8.61
N PRO A 21 0.60 -16.70 8.50
CA PRO A 21 -0.38 -16.30 7.48
C PRO A 21 -0.59 -14.79 7.62
N PRO A 22 -0.34 -13.93 6.61
CA PRO A 22 -0.43 -14.12 5.16
C PRO A 22 0.89 -14.32 4.38
N VAL A 23 2.05 -14.13 5.00
CA VAL A 23 3.36 -14.14 4.30
C VAL A 23 3.90 -15.56 4.17
N GLY A 24 3.82 -16.34 5.25
CA GLY A 24 4.35 -17.71 5.32
C GLY A 24 3.81 -18.63 4.22
N PRO A 25 2.49 -18.82 4.10
CA PRO A 25 1.91 -19.69 3.07
C PRO A 25 2.17 -19.18 1.64
N ALA A 26 2.14 -17.86 1.43
CA ALA A 26 2.27 -17.26 0.11
C ALA A 26 3.68 -17.38 -0.48
N LEU A 27 4.72 -17.27 0.35
CA LEU A 27 6.12 -17.42 -0.07
C LEU A 27 6.64 -18.85 0.09
N GLY A 28 6.21 -19.55 1.14
CA GLY A 28 6.62 -20.92 1.44
C GLY A 28 6.19 -21.93 0.37
N SER A 29 4.97 -21.78 -0.19
CA SER A 29 4.50 -22.60 -1.31
C SER A 29 5.34 -22.46 -2.58
N LYS A 30 6.17 -21.41 -2.68
CA LYS A 30 7.08 -21.15 -3.80
C LYS A 30 8.54 -21.54 -3.51
N GLY A 31 8.80 -22.09 -2.32
CA GLY A 31 10.16 -22.49 -1.91
C GLY A 31 11.08 -21.31 -1.59
N VAL A 32 10.50 -20.14 -1.28
CA VAL A 32 11.24 -18.94 -0.87
C VAL A 32 11.46 -18.94 0.63
N LYS A 33 12.63 -18.47 1.09
CA LYS A 33 12.94 -18.32 2.51
C LYS A 33 12.15 -17.14 3.12
N SER A 34 10.96 -17.42 3.62
CA SER A 34 10.06 -16.41 4.21
C SER A 34 10.69 -15.64 5.37
N MET A 35 11.60 -16.25 6.14
CA MET A 35 12.29 -15.59 7.27
C MET A 35 13.22 -14.46 6.82
N ASP A 36 13.97 -14.69 5.74
CA ASP A 36 14.90 -13.68 5.21
C ASP A 36 14.12 -12.49 4.65
N PHE A 37 13.01 -12.76 3.95
CA PHE A 37 12.06 -11.73 3.53
C PHE A 37 11.52 -10.91 4.71
N CYS A 38 11.09 -11.55 5.80
CA CYS A 38 10.52 -10.83 6.94
C CYS A 38 11.54 -9.90 7.59
N LYS A 39 12.79 -10.34 7.76
CA LYS A 39 13.87 -9.51 8.32
C LYS A 39 14.17 -8.31 7.44
N GLU A 40 14.36 -8.53 6.14
CA GLU A 40 14.70 -7.46 5.21
C GLU A 40 13.54 -6.48 5.03
N PHE A 41 12.30 -6.97 5.01
CA PHE A 41 11.11 -6.14 4.96
C PHE A 41 10.98 -5.24 6.20
N ASN A 42 11.16 -5.79 7.40
CA ASN A 42 11.08 -5.01 8.64
C ASN A 42 12.19 -3.96 8.72
N ALA A 43 13.41 -4.29 8.28
CA ALA A 43 14.52 -3.32 8.20
C ALA A 43 14.21 -2.16 7.25
N ARG A 44 13.70 -2.45 6.04
CA ARG A 44 13.33 -1.42 5.06
C ARG A 44 12.10 -0.61 5.47
N THR A 45 11.22 -1.17 6.30
CA THR A 45 9.99 -0.50 6.76
C THR A 45 10.11 0.14 8.14
N ALA A 46 11.30 0.14 8.76
CA ALA A 46 11.53 0.68 10.09
C ALA A 46 11.20 2.18 10.24
N ASN A 47 11.32 2.94 9.14
CA ASN A 47 11.04 4.38 9.13
C ASN A 47 9.53 4.71 8.99
N PHE A 48 8.69 3.72 8.74
CA PHE A 48 7.25 3.90 8.60
C PHE A 48 6.53 3.61 9.90
N ILE A 49 5.34 4.19 10.04
CA ILE A 49 4.45 3.92 11.18
C ILE A 49 4.14 2.42 11.20
N THR A 50 4.38 1.78 12.35
CA THR A 50 4.16 0.35 12.53
C THR A 50 2.71 -0.02 12.22
N GLY A 51 2.52 -1.08 11.44
CA GLY A 51 1.19 -1.56 11.05
C GLY A 51 0.58 -0.86 9.83
N THR A 52 1.23 0.16 9.24
CA THR A 52 0.80 0.71 7.95
C THR A 52 0.81 -0.38 6.87
N PRO A 53 -0.30 -0.61 6.13
CA PRO A 53 -0.35 -1.65 5.12
C PRO A 53 0.48 -1.26 3.89
N MET A 54 1.62 -1.93 3.73
CA MET A 54 2.55 -1.73 2.63
C MET A 54 2.39 -2.85 1.61
N PRO A 55 1.98 -2.53 0.36
CA PRO A 55 1.97 -3.49 -0.72
C PRO A 55 3.40 -3.87 -1.11
N CYS A 56 3.66 -5.16 -1.26
CA CYS A 56 4.94 -5.67 -1.70
C CYS A 56 4.76 -6.56 -2.92
N ARG A 57 5.64 -6.39 -3.91
CA ARG A 57 5.72 -7.26 -5.09
C ARG A 57 6.98 -8.09 -4.98
N VAL A 58 6.81 -9.39 -4.76
CA VAL A 58 7.91 -10.36 -4.70
C VAL A 58 8.01 -11.07 -6.04
N VAL A 59 9.17 -11.00 -6.67
CA VAL A 59 9.53 -11.72 -7.88
C VAL A 59 10.39 -12.91 -7.48
N VAL A 60 9.89 -14.11 -7.74
CA VAL A 60 10.55 -15.37 -7.44
C VAL A 60 11.12 -15.93 -8.73
N ARG A 61 12.44 -16.06 -8.78
CA ARG A 61 13.15 -16.61 -9.92
C ARG A 61 13.16 -18.15 -9.87
N PRO A 62 13.45 -18.81 -11.02
CA PRO A 62 13.53 -20.27 -11.12
C PRO A 62 14.50 -20.98 -10.17
N ASP A 63 15.54 -20.28 -9.76
CA ASP A 63 16.60 -20.71 -8.83
C ASP A 63 16.17 -20.57 -7.35
N ARG A 64 14.91 -20.20 -7.10
CA ARG A 64 14.35 -19.89 -5.77
C ARG A 64 14.96 -18.64 -5.13
N SER A 65 15.77 -17.87 -5.86
CA SER A 65 16.11 -16.51 -5.45
C SER A 65 14.87 -15.63 -5.56
N PHE A 66 14.79 -14.63 -4.69
CA PHE A 66 13.69 -13.68 -4.69
C PHE A 66 14.25 -12.25 -4.67
N HIS A 67 13.52 -11.36 -5.32
CA HIS A 67 13.70 -9.93 -5.18
C HIS A 67 12.34 -9.31 -4.88
N PHE A 68 12.30 -8.31 -4.01
CA PHE A 68 11.04 -7.66 -3.68
C PHE A 68 11.16 -6.14 -3.70
N ASP A 69 10.09 -5.53 -4.19
CA ASP A 69 9.89 -4.10 -4.23
C ASP A 69 8.77 -3.77 -3.23
N ILE A 70 9.08 -2.84 -2.31
CA ILE A 70 8.12 -2.30 -1.36
C ILE A 70 7.53 -1.04 -1.99
N ARG A 71 6.21 -1.03 -2.14
CA ARG A 71 5.49 0.12 -2.68
C ARG A 71 5.02 1.03 -1.56
N THR A 72 4.75 2.27 -1.95
CA THR A 72 4.11 3.24 -1.05
C THR A 72 2.76 2.71 -0.54
N PRO A 73 2.30 3.15 0.65
CA PRO A 73 1.01 2.74 1.20
C PRO A 73 -0.13 2.95 0.19
N GLN A 74 -1.17 2.13 0.32
CA GLN A 74 -2.35 2.27 -0.54
C GLN A 74 -2.96 3.66 -0.38
N THR A 75 -3.30 4.31 -1.49
CA THR A 75 -3.87 5.68 -1.46
C THR A 75 -5.16 5.71 -0.64
N SER A 76 -6.02 4.69 -0.79
CA SER A 76 -7.24 4.59 0.00
C SER A 76 -6.96 4.56 1.50
N TRP A 77 -5.91 3.85 1.93
CA TRP A 77 -5.51 3.84 3.33
C TRP A 77 -5.01 5.21 3.79
N LEU A 78 -4.18 5.89 2.99
CA LEU A 78 -3.69 7.24 3.31
C LEU A 78 -4.84 8.27 3.41
N LEU A 79 -5.79 8.21 2.48
CA LEU A 79 -6.95 9.10 2.47
C LEU A 79 -7.87 8.86 3.68
N LEU A 80 -8.18 7.60 3.97
CA LEU A 80 -8.96 7.21 5.16
C LEU A 80 -8.19 7.53 6.45
N ASN A 81 -6.86 7.49 6.40
CA ASN A 81 -6.02 7.86 7.52
C ASN A 81 -6.09 9.38 7.79
N ALA A 82 -6.07 10.18 6.73
CA ALA A 82 -6.09 11.64 6.81
C ALA A 82 -7.44 12.21 7.26
N VAL A 83 -8.57 11.56 6.96
CA VAL A 83 -9.92 12.00 7.41
C VAL A 83 -10.34 11.38 8.74
N GLU A 84 -9.48 10.63 9.42
CA GLU A 84 -9.84 9.92 10.66
C GLU A 84 -11.11 9.07 10.51
N ALA A 85 -11.24 8.40 9.36
CA ALA A 85 -12.44 7.64 9.01
C ALA A 85 -12.80 6.62 10.08
N PRO A 86 -14.11 6.38 10.32
CA PRO A 86 -14.57 5.47 11.34
C PRO A 86 -14.01 4.05 11.13
N LEU A 87 -13.64 3.44 12.26
CA LEU A 87 -13.22 2.05 12.30
C LEU A 87 -14.43 1.16 11.98
N GLY A 88 -14.30 0.33 10.97
CA GLY A 88 -15.30 -0.65 10.60
C GLY A 88 -14.93 -2.06 11.02
N LYS A 89 -15.34 -3.05 10.21
CA LYS A 89 -15.11 -4.47 10.51
C LYS A 89 -13.60 -4.75 10.64
N LYS A 90 -13.22 -5.46 11.71
CA LYS A 90 -11.83 -5.87 12.03
C LYS A 90 -10.87 -4.71 12.29
N GLY A 91 -11.34 -3.57 12.80
CA GLY A 91 -10.49 -2.45 13.21
C GLY A 91 -9.81 -1.71 12.05
N LYS A 92 -10.34 -1.85 10.83
CA LYS A 92 -9.85 -1.14 9.65
C LYS A 92 -10.74 0.07 9.38
N ARG A 93 -10.12 1.22 9.06
CA ARG A 93 -10.86 2.39 8.60
C ARG A 93 -11.60 2.05 7.30
N MET A 94 -12.89 2.37 7.23
CA MET A 94 -13.74 2.02 6.10
C MET A 94 -14.15 3.26 5.30
N GLY A 95 -14.17 3.10 3.97
CA GLY A 95 -14.75 4.05 3.02
C GLY A 95 -16.28 3.98 2.98
N SER A 96 -16.89 4.89 2.23
CA SER A 96 -18.34 5.09 2.27
C SER A 96 -19.01 3.91 1.58
N SER A 97 -20.03 3.34 2.20
CA SER A 97 -20.83 2.27 1.57
C SER A 97 -21.66 2.79 0.39
N THR A 98 -21.92 4.10 0.33
CA THR A 98 -22.63 4.77 -0.76
C THR A 98 -21.89 6.07 -1.17
N PRO A 99 -20.76 5.95 -1.89
CA PRO A 99 -20.00 7.11 -2.37
C PRO A 99 -20.90 8.03 -3.22
N GLY A 100 -20.83 9.34 -2.98
CA GLY A 100 -21.65 10.35 -3.66
C GLY A 100 -22.94 10.74 -2.92
N HIS A 101 -23.50 9.85 -2.08
CA HIS A 101 -24.61 10.18 -1.20
C HIS A 101 -24.17 10.42 0.25
N LYS A 102 -23.23 9.61 0.74
CA LYS A 102 -22.68 9.75 2.09
C LYS A 102 -21.19 10.08 2.01
N THR A 103 -20.82 11.21 2.61
CA THR A 103 -19.45 11.68 2.72
C THR A 103 -18.91 11.31 4.10
N ILE A 104 -17.73 10.70 4.17
CA ILE A 104 -17.09 10.31 5.43
C ILE A 104 -16.32 11.47 6.05
N GLY A 105 -15.74 12.32 5.21
CA GLY A 105 -14.94 13.44 5.65
C GLY A 105 -14.51 14.32 4.50
N THR A 106 -13.87 15.42 4.85
CA THR A 106 -13.32 16.40 3.93
C THR A 106 -11.80 16.43 4.04
N LEU A 107 -11.10 16.57 2.91
CA LEU A 107 -9.66 16.83 2.87
C LEU A 107 -9.39 18.12 2.13
N SER A 108 -8.41 18.90 2.62
CA SER A 108 -7.91 20.05 1.88
C SER A 108 -6.95 19.64 0.77
N LEU A 109 -6.79 20.48 -0.25
CA LEU A 109 -5.80 20.26 -1.31
C LEU A 109 -4.36 20.11 -0.79
N LYS A 110 -4.04 20.69 0.37
CA LYS A 110 -2.72 20.54 1.04
C LYS A 110 -2.45 19.07 1.40
N HIS A 111 -3.42 18.37 1.97
CA HIS A 111 -3.29 16.96 2.31
C HIS A 111 -3.15 16.07 1.07
N ILE A 112 -3.89 16.40 -0.01
CA ILE A 112 -3.77 15.68 -1.29
C ILE A 112 -2.35 15.83 -1.85
N TYR A 113 -1.79 17.02 -1.78
CA TYR A 113 -0.44 17.32 -2.26
C TYR A 113 0.63 16.57 -1.47
N GLU A 114 0.49 16.47 -0.14
CA GLU A 114 1.39 15.67 0.70
C GLU A 114 1.31 14.17 0.36
N ILE A 115 0.09 13.64 0.20
CA ILE A 115 -0.10 12.24 -0.23
C ILE A 115 0.52 12.02 -1.61
N ALA A 116 0.38 12.98 -2.54
CA ALA A 116 0.96 12.90 -3.87
C ALA A 116 2.50 12.86 -3.80
N LYS A 117 3.14 13.68 -2.97
CA LYS A 117 4.59 13.66 -2.73
C LYS A 117 5.07 12.31 -2.20
N ILE A 118 4.35 11.75 -1.21
CA ILE A 118 4.67 10.42 -0.67
C ILE A 118 4.58 9.35 -1.76
N LYS A 119 3.58 9.42 -2.64
CA LYS A 119 3.46 8.45 -3.75
C LYS A 119 4.51 8.68 -4.85
N GLN A 120 4.90 9.93 -5.09
CA GLN A 120 5.89 10.28 -6.12
C GLN A 120 7.30 9.81 -5.76
N SER A 121 7.59 9.55 -4.48
CA SER A 121 8.87 8.97 -4.07
C SER A 121 9.07 7.53 -4.57
N GLU A 122 8.03 6.86 -5.08
CA GLU A 122 8.13 5.57 -5.74
C GLU A 122 8.77 5.75 -7.13
N LEU A 123 9.85 5.03 -7.42
CA LEU A 123 10.59 5.12 -8.69
C LEU A 123 9.69 4.94 -9.93
N ARG A 124 8.62 4.14 -9.83
CA ARG A 124 7.66 3.92 -10.92
C ARG A 124 6.75 5.13 -11.18
N LEU A 125 6.57 5.98 -10.18
CA LEU A 125 5.69 7.15 -10.23
C LEU A 125 6.46 8.46 -10.36
N SER A 126 7.79 8.44 -10.24
CA SER A 126 8.65 9.63 -10.30
C SER A 126 8.57 10.39 -11.64
N GLY A 127 8.28 9.68 -12.73
CA GLY A 127 8.09 10.29 -14.06
C GLY A 127 6.74 10.97 -14.29
N LEU A 128 5.78 10.84 -13.36
CA LEU A 128 4.49 11.50 -13.47
C LEU A 128 4.54 12.90 -12.87
N SER A 129 3.84 13.84 -13.51
CA SER A 129 3.68 15.19 -12.97
C SER A 129 2.93 15.14 -11.63
N LEU A 130 3.35 15.99 -10.71
CA LEU A 130 2.73 16.06 -9.38
C LEU A 130 1.25 16.46 -9.48
N GLU A 131 0.90 17.31 -10.44
CA GLU A 131 -0.49 17.67 -10.73
C GLU A 131 -1.31 16.45 -11.20
N GLY A 132 -0.77 15.62 -12.09
CA GLY A 132 -1.44 14.40 -12.57
C GLY A 132 -1.65 13.39 -11.43
N LEU A 133 -0.70 13.28 -10.52
CA LEU A 133 -0.83 12.48 -9.30
C LEU A 133 -1.92 13.03 -8.38
N CYS A 134 -1.94 14.34 -8.12
CA CYS A 134 -2.98 15.00 -7.33
C CYS A 134 -4.37 14.75 -7.91
N ARG A 135 -4.57 14.96 -9.22
CA ARG A 135 -5.85 14.70 -9.90
C ARG A 135 -6.30 13.24 -9.75
N SER A 136 -5.37 12.30 -9.88
CA SER A 136 -5.64 10.87 -9.70
C SER A 136 -6.08 10.54 -8.27
N ILE A 137 -5.45 11.15 -7.27
CA ILE A 137 -5.78 10.97 -5.85
C ILE A 137 -7.14 11.60 -5.53
N ILE A 138 -7.45 12.78 -6.08
CA ILE A 138 -8.76 13.44 -5.92
C ILE A 138 -9.88 12.55 -6.48
N TYR A 139 -9.66 11.96 -7.66
CA TYR A 139 -10.63 11.04 -8.26
C TYR A 139 -10.87 9.82 -7.37
N GLN A 140 -9.80 9.28 -6.77
CA GLN A 140 -9.91 8.18 -5.81
C GLN A 140 -10.58 8.58 -4.49
N ALA A 141 -10.37 9.81 -4.00
CA ALA A 141 -11.06 10.32 -2.81
C ALA A 141 -12.58 10.36 -3.03
N LYS A 142 -13.02 10.79 -4.23
CA LYS A 142 -14.43 10.80 -4.61
C LYS A 142 -15.04 9.39 -4.60
N SER A 143 -14.32 8.37 -5.08
CA SER A 143 -14.83 7.00 -5.13
C SER A 143 -14.95 6.31 -3.77
N ILE A 144 -14.27 6.81 -2.74
CA ILE A 144 -14.39 6.32 -1.36
C ILE A 144 -15.30 7.21 -0.48
N GLY A 145 -15.91 8.25 -1.05
CA GLY A 145 -16.81 9.16 -0.35
C GLY A 145 -16.09 10.21 0.52
N ILE A 146 -14.92 10.68 0.10
CA ILE A 146 -14.22 11.81 0.70
C ILE A 146 -14.36 13.02 -0.22
N ASN A 147 -14.79 14.14 0.33
CA ASN A 147 -14.89 15.39 -0.42
C ASN A 147 -13.57 16.17 -0.33
N VAL A 148 -13.12 16.78 -1.42
CA VAL A 148 -11.89 17.57 -1.46
C VAL A 148 -12.26 19.04 -1.54
N VAL A 149 -11.77 19.82 -0.57
CA VAL A 149 -12.01 21.25 -0.46
C VAL A 149 -10.74 22.00 -0.87
N ALA A 150 -10.91 23.06 -1.66
CA ALA A 150 -9.82 23.94 -2.08
C ALA A 150 -9.39 24.87 -0.96
#